data_AF-A0AB34FWF0-F1
#
_entry.id   AF-A0AB34FWF0-F1
#
_cell.length_a   1.000
_cell.length_b   1.000
_cell.length_c   1.000
_cell.angle_alpha   90.00
_cell.angle_beta   90.00
_cell.angle_gamma   90.00
#
_symmetry.space_group_name_H-M   'P 1'
#
loop_
_entity.id
_entity.type
_entity.pdbx_description
1 polymer ?
#
loop_
_entity_poly.entity_id
_entity_poly.type
_entity_poly.pdbx_seq_one_letter_code
_entity_poly.pdbx_strand_id
1 'polypeptide(L)'
;MAENRRQNLEGSLQALWQRRSEGDKLRNSRVSRKFEQHNKAAAAPEREDEILTRSTVLEAMMDTKVYPDPQRFSRADRSRTKVLAKESAKREARRDALMELYISASNFIVQESELRAEIDRVFTEDYFRKQSQAVNRYGATENTWGIYGKPPSIANMLETSTGTSTKLMDYYESEYDRSVKRQKKIAEDLTGGKME
;
A
#
# COMPACT_ATOMS: atom_id res chain seq x y z
N MET A 1 79.53 2.82 -57.62
CA MET A 1 78.04 2.82 -57.65
C MET A 1 77.41 2.62 -56.26
N ALA A 2 77.86 1.65 -55.45
CA ALA A 2 77.35 1.45 -54.09
C ALA A 2 77.62 2.65 -53.14
N GLU A 3 78.78 3.30 -53.28
CA GLU A 3 79.15 4.45 -52.44
C GLU A 3 78.24 5.66 -52.65
N ASN A 4 77.96 6.03 -53.91
CA ASN A 4 77.01 7.11 -54.23
C ASN A 4 75.60 6.80 -53.69
N ARG A 5 75.18 5.53 -53.66
CA ARG A 5 73.88 5.14 -53.07
C ARG A 5 73.86 5.34 -51.56
N ARG A 6 74.96 5.02 -50.85
CA ARG A 6 75.08 5.25 -49.40
C ARG A 6 75.04 6.74 -49.05
N GLN A 7 75.82 7.56 -49.75
CA GLN A 7 75.86 9.01 -49.54
C GLN A 7 74.50 9.67 -49.84
N ASN A 8 73.84 9.27 -50.94
CA ASN A 8 72.51 9.77 -51.27
C ASN A 8 71.44 9.32 -50.25
N LEU A 9 71.54 8.09 -49.75
CA LEU A 9 70.60 7.58 -48.74
C LEU A 9 70.77 8.32 -47.41
N GLU A 10 72.00 8.52 -46.96
CA GLU A 10 72.29 9.26 -45.74
C GLU A 10 71.81 10.72 -45.84
N GLY A 11 72.18 11.43 -46.92
CA GLY A 11 71.75 12.80 -47.13
C GLY A 11 70.23 12.95 -47.26
N SER A 12 69.56 12.02 -47.96
CA SER A 12 68.10 12.06 -48.11
C SER A 12 67.36 11.74 -46.81
N LEU A 13 67.85 10.78 -46.01
CA LEU A 13 67.26 10.48 -44.70
C LEU A 13 67.43 11.65 -43.73
N GLN A 14 68.60 12.29 -43.69
CA GLN A 14 68.83 13.48 -42.87
C GLN A 14 67.91 14.64 -43.29
N ALA A 15 67.78 14.91 -44.59
CA ALA A 15 66.90 15.95 -45.10
C ALA A 15 65.42 15.68 -44.81
N LEU A 16 64.95 14.43 -44.96
CA LEU A 16 63.58 14.03 -44.64
C LEU A 16 63.29 14.14 -43.14
N TRP A 17 64.25 13.75 -42.29
CA TRP A 17 64.11 13.86 -40.84
C TRP A 17 64.06 15.32 -40.40
N GLN A 18 64.93 16.18 -40.94
CA GLN A 18 64.92 17.63 -40.66
C GLN A 18 63.57 18.24 -41.07
N ARG A 19 63.10 17.97 -42.29
CA ARG A 19 61.80 18.45 -42.77
C ARG A 19 60.63 17.99 -41.89
N ARG A 20 60.65 16.73 -41.43
CA ARG A 20 59.64 16.21 -40.50
C ARG A 20 59.71 16.91 -39.14
N SER A 21 60.90 17.05 -38.58
CA SER A 21 61.13 17.72 -37.28
C SER A 21 60.66 19.17 -37.31
N GLU A 22 60.96 19.90 -38.38
CA GLU A 22 60.46 21.26 -38.59
C GLU A 22 58.94 21.31 -38.77
N GLY A 23 58.37 20.39 -39.55
CA GLY A 23 56.93 20.26 -39.72
C GLY A 23 56.19 19.97 -38.41
N ASP A 24 56.72 19.07 -37.59
CA ASP A 24 56.17 18.73 -36.27
C ASP A 24 56.28 19.91 -35.29
N LYS A 25 57.41 20.65 -35.30
CA LYS A 25 57.57 21.88 -34.49
C LYS A 25 56.55 22.95 -34.87
N LEU A 26 56.35 23.20 -36.16
CA LEU A 26 55.36 24.17 -36.65
C LEU A 26 53.93 23.73 -36.35
N ARG A 27 53.63 22.43 -36.46
CA ARG A 27 52.33 21.89 -36.07
C ARG A 27 52.07 22.07 -34.58
N ASN A 28 53.03 21.70 -33.74
CA ASN A 28 52.91 21.78 -32.29
C ASN A 28 52.76 23.23 -31.81
N SER A 29 53.51 24.18 -32.37
CA SER A 29 53.37 25.60 -32.01
C SER A 29 51.98 26.14 -32.38
N ARG A 30 51.46 25.77 -33.57
CA ARG A 30 50.11 26.13 -33.99
C ARG A 30 49.05 25.53 -33.08
N VAL A 31 49.20 24.26 -32.69
CA VAL A 31 48.26 23.57 -31.80
C VAL A 31 48.29 24.19 -30.41
N SER A 32 49.47 24.44 -29.82
CA SER A 32 49.60 25.08 -28.51
C SER A 32 48.94 26.46 -28.49
N ARG A 33 49.23 27.30 -29.49
CA ARG A 33 48.61 28.62 -29.60
C ARG A 33 47.09 28.55 -29.67
N LYS A 34 46.55 27.61 -30.45
CA LYS A 34 45.11 27.43 -30.59
C LYS A 34 44.47 26.92 -29.29
N PHE A 35 45.13 25.99 -28.60
CA PHE A 35 44.71 25.49 -27.29
C PHE A 35 44.67 26.61 -26.25
N GLU A 36 45.72 27.42 -26.17
CA GLU A 36 45.77 28.58 -25.27
C GLU A 36 44.69 29.60 -25.59
N GLN A 37 44.42 29.89 -26.87
CA GLN A 37 43.36 30.80 -27.29
C GLN A 37 41.98 30.28 -26.85
N HIS A 38 41.70 28.99 -27.06
CA HIS A 38 40.43 28.40 -26.64
C HIS A 38 40.26 28.36 -25.12
N ASN A 39 41.30 28.00 -24.37
CA ASN A 39 41.23 28.01 -22.91
C ASN A 39 41.05 29.43 -22.37
N LYS A 40 41.74 30.42 -22.93
CA LYS A 40 41.56 31.82 -22.55
C LYS A 40 40.15 32.31 -22.84
N ALA A 41 39.57 31.93 -23.99
CA ALA A 41 38.20 32.28 -24.34
C ALA A 41 37.17 31.58 -23.42
N ALA A 42 37.40 30.32 -23.03
CA ALA A 42 36.50 29.56 -22.16
C ALA A 42 36.53 30.05 -20.70
N ALA A 43 37.68 30.52 -20.22
CA ALA A 43 37.84 31.07 -18.88
C ALA A 43 37.60 32.59 -18.81
N ALA A 44 37.28 33.24 -19.94
CA ALA A 44 36.99 34.66 -19.96
C ALA A 44 35.70 34.93 -19.17
N PRO A 45 35.65 36.00 -18.36
CA PRO A 45 34.44 36.38 -17.66
C PRO A 45 33.34 36.80 -18.64
N GLU A 46 32.10 36.73 -18.18
CA GLU A 46 30.95 37.26 -18.89
C GLU A 46 31.10 38.78 -19.13
N ARG A 47 30.46 39.29 -20.18
CA ARG A 47 30.50 40.71 -20.53
C ARG A 47 29.64 41.53 -19.56
N GLU A 48 30.10 42.72 -19.18
CA GLU A 48 29.43 43.53 -18.15
C GLU A 48 27.98 43.91 -18.49
N ASP A 49 27.68 44.17 -19.76
CA ASP A 49 26.33 44.44 -20.24
C ASP A 49 25.41 43.23 -20.14
N GLU A 50 25.91 42.01 -20.36
CA GLU A 50 25.12 40.79 -20.12
C GLU A 50 24.82 40.61 -18.64
N ILE A 51 25.79 40.88 -17.75
CA ILE A 51 25.60 40.79 -16.30
C ILE A 51 24.51 41.76 -15.82
N LEU A 52 24.44 42.96 -16.41
CA LEU A 52 23.50 44.02 -16.01
C LEU A 52 22.12 43.90 -16.67
N THR A 53 22.02 43.24 -17.84
CA THR A 53 20.76 43.11 -18.59
C THR A 53 20.05 41.77 -18.39
N ARG A 54 20.75 40.75 -17.91
CA ARG A 54 20.14 39.44 -17.60
C ARG A 54 19.13 39.56 -16.46
N SER A 55 18.14 38.69 -16.48
CA SER A 55 17.19 38.56 -15.38
C SER A 55 17.88 38.03 -14.12
N THR A 56 17.31 38.36 -12.96
CA THR A 56 17.80 37.88 -11.68
C THR A 56 17.31 36.46 -11.42
N VAL A 57 18.22 35.57 -11.01
CA VAL A 57 17.91 34.23 -10.49
C VAL A 57 18.39 34.18 -9.05
N LEU A 58 17.54 33.70 -8.14
CA LEU A 58 17.90 33.58 -6.73
C LEU A 58 18.96 32.49 -6.56
N GLU A 59 19.99 32.77 -5.75
CA GLU A 59 21.05 31.81 -5.44
C GLU A 59 20.51 30.53 -4.80
N ALA A 60 19.43 30.64 -4.00
CA ALA A 60 18.74 29.50 -3.41
C ALA A 60 18.12 28.54 -4.45
N MET A 61 17.87 29.00 -5.68
CA MET A 61 17.42 28.14 -6.80
C MET A 61 18.59 27.52 -7.56
N MET A 62 19.79 28.08 -7.44
CA MET A 62 21.01 27.57 -8.07
C MET A 62 21.63 26.43 -7.25
N ASP A 63 21.37 26.36 -5.94
CA ASP A 63 21.74 25.22 -5.13
C ASP A 63 20.84 24.01 -5.44
N THR A 64 21.34 23.14 -6.32
CA THR A 64 20.67 21.90 -6.73
C THR A 64 20.96 20.73 -5.79
N LYS A 65 21.76 20.95 -4.73
CA LYS A 65 22.16 19.88 -3.83
C LYS A 65 21.05 19.58 -2.83
N VAL A 66 20.69 18.30 -2.71
CA VAL A 66 19.75 17.85 -1.68
C VAL A 66 20.51 17.52 -0.40
N TYR A 67 20.28 18.30 0.64
CA TYR A 67 20.86 18.06 1.97
C TYR A 67 20.00 17.09 2.78
N PRO A 68 20.62 16.24 3.61
CA PRO A 68 19.87 15.40 4.54
C PRO A 68 19.15 16.26 5.59
N ASP A 69 17.91 15.90 5.89
CA ASP A 69 17.12 16.56 6.94
C ASP A 69 17.85 16.45 8.29
N PRO A 70 18.16 17.59 8.96
CA PRO A 70 18.80 17.58 10.28
C PRO A 70 18.01 16.78 11.33
N GLN A 71 16.69 16.72 11.20
CA GLN A 71 15.79 16.05 12.14
C GLN A 71 15.43 14.61 11.72
N ARG A 72 16.13 14.03 10.73
CA ARG A 72 15.81 12.70 10.19
C ARG A 72 15.65 11.60 11.24
N PHE A 73 16.50 11.60 12.27
CA PHE A 73 16.45 10.59 13.33
C PHE A 73 15.23 10.76 14.24
N SER A 74 14.95 11.99 14.68
CA SER A 74 13.76 12.30 15.48
C SER A 74 12.47 11.97 14.73
N ARG A 75 12.42 12.25 13.41
CA ARG A 75 11.30 11.86 12.55
C ARG A 75 11.16 10.35 12.42
N ALA A 76 12.27 9.62 12.28
CA ALA A 76 12.26 8.16 12.23
C ALA A 76 11.72 7.55 13.54
N ASP A 77 12.15 8.05 14.69
CA ASP A 77 11.67 7.59 16.00
C ASP A 77 10.16 7.85 16.18
N ARG A 78 9.68 9.04 15.82
CA ARG A 78 8.24 9.35 15.81
C ARG A 78 7.45 8.48 14.83
N SER A 79 8.05 8.12 13.70
CA SER A 79 7.42 7.21 12.74
C SER A 79 7.31 5.80 13.33
N ARG A 80 8.38 5.32 13.97
CA ARG A 80 8.43 4.00 14.61
C ARG A 80 7.35 3.85 15.68
N THR A 81 7.16 4.84 16.55
CA THR A 81 6.10 4.78 17.57
C THR A 81 4.70 4.71 16.96
N LYS A 82 4.45 5.48 15.89
CA LYS A 82 3.17 5.42 15.15
C LYS A 82 2.94 4.07 14.49
N VAL A 83 3.97 3.49 13.89
CA VAL A 83 3.88 2.16 13.26
C VAL A 83 3.58 1.11 14.32
N LEU A 84 4.29 1.11 15.45
CA LEU A 84 4.05 0.17 16.55
C LEU A 84 2.62 0.27 17.11
N ALA A 85 2.08 1.49 17.24
CA ALA A 85 0.70 1.68 17.68
C ALA A 85 -0.34 1.13 16.67
N LYS A 86 -0.07 1.26 15.37
CA LYS A 86 -0.92 0.65 14.34
C LYS A 86 -0.83 -0.87 14.35
N GLU A 87 0.36 -1.42 14.57
CA GLU A 87 0.56 -2.87 14.68
C GLU A 87 -0.10 -3.44 15.93
N SER A 88 -0.06 -2.74 17.06
CA SER A 88 -0.78 -3.16 18.26
C SER A 88 -2.29 -3.14 18.03
N ALA A 89 -2.85 -2.10 17.41
CA ALA A 89 -4.27 -2.05 17.08
C ALA A 89 -4.70 -3.21 16.17
N LYS A 90 -3.88 -3.56 15.16
CA LYS A 90 -4.13 -4.73 14.31
C LYS A 90 -4.07 -6.05 15.08
N ARG A 91 -3.17 -6.16 16.06
CA ARG A 91 -3.06 -7.36 16.91
C ARG A 91 -4.29 -7.52 17.80
N GLU A 92 -4.76 -6.46 18.44
CA GLU A 92 -5.98 -6.49 19.25
C GLU A 92 -7.20 -6.85 18.40
N ALA A 93 -7.38 -6.21 17.23
CA ALA A 93 -8.49 -6.54 16.33
C ALA A 93 -8.50 -8.03 15.88
N ARG A 94 -7.32 -8.63 15.68
CA ARG A 94 -7.22 -10.08 15.40
C ARG A 94 -7.59 -10.92 16.63
N ARG A 95 -7.19 -10.49 17.83
CA ARG A 95 -7.53 -11.17 19.08
C ARG A 95 -9.05 -11.18 19.29
N ASP A 96 -9.70 -10.05 19.05
CA ASP A 96 -11.15 -9.91 19.20
C ASP A 96 -11.90 -10.82 18.22
N ALA A 97 -11.46 -10.88 16.96
CA ALA A 97 -12.01 -11.79 15.96
C ALA A 97 -11.82 -13.27 16.34
N LEU A 98 -10.68 -13.63 16.91
CA LEU A 98 -10.44 -15.00 17.41
C LEU A 98 -11.31 -15.33 18.62
N MET A 99 -11.57 -14.38 19.49
CA MET A 99 -12.49 -14.56 20.62
C MET A 99 -13.93 -14.76 20.15
N GLU A 100 -14.37 -14.01 19.13
CA GLU A 100 -15.68 -14.23 18.50
C GLU A 100 -15.77 -15.63 17.86
N LEU A 101 -14.70 -16.08 17.21
CA LEU A 101 -14.63 -17.45 16.70
C LEU A 101 -14.70 -18.48 17.83
N TYR A 102 -14.02 -18.25 18.95
CA TYR A 102 -14.01 -19.16 20.10
C TYR A 102 -15.41 -19.32 20.71
N ILE A 103 -16.17 -18.24 20.87
CA ILE A 103 -17.54 -18.31 21.39
C ILE A 103 -18.47 -18.99 20.39
N SER A 104 -18.35 -18.65 19.10
CA SER A 104 -19.17 -19.28 18.05
C SER A 104 -18.83 -20.75 17.83
N ALA A 105 -17.62 -21.20 18.17
CA ALA A 105 -17.18 -22.59 18.06
C ALA A 105 -17.98 -23.56 18.94
N SER A 106 -18.68 -23.07 19.97
CA SER A 106 -19.62 -23.89 20.76
C SER A 106 -20.76 -24.48 19.92
N ASN A 107 -21.11 -23.84 18.80
CA ASN A 107 -22.13 -24.32 17.86
C ASN A 107 -21.54 -25.15 16.71
N PHE A 108 -20.22 -25.33 16.66
CA PHE A 108 -19.60 -26.10 15.59
C PHE A 108 -19.69 -27.58 15.90
N ILE A 109 -20.02 -28.36 14.87
CA ILE A 109 -19.99 -29.81 14.92
C ILE A 109 -18.57 -30.23 14.52
N VAL A 110 -17.82 -30.80 15.46
CA VAL A 110 -16.43 -31.22 15.25
C VAL A 110 -16.34 -32.74 15.18
N GLN A 111 -17.18 -33.46 15.94
CA GLN A 111 -17.18 -34.92 16.00
C GLN A 111 -18.35 -35.55 15.25
N GLU A 112 -18.17 -36.77 14.74
CA GLU A 112 -19.24 -37.54 14.08
C GLU A 112 -20.42 -37.87 15.03
N SER A 113 -20.15 -38.01 16.33
CA SER A 113 -21.18 -38.21 17.35
C SER A 113 -22.11 -37.00 17.49
N GLU A 114 -21.53 -35.79 17.50
CA GLU A 114 -22.26 -34.52 17.51
C GLU A 114 -23.07 -34.35 16.23
N LEU A 115 -22.50 -34.71 15.07
CA LEU A 115 -23.20 -34.66 13.80
C LEU A 115 -24.43 -35.57 13.80
N ARG A 116 -24.27 -36.82 14.25
CA ARG A 116 -25.38 -37.78 14.32
C ARG A 116 -26.47 -37.30 15.26
N ALA A 117 -26.11 -36.81 16.44
CA ALA A 117 -27.06 -36.25 17.40
C ALA A 117 -27.82 -35.05 16.82
N GLU A 118 -27.14 -34.17 16.09
CA GLU A 118 -27.76 -33.01 15.45
C GLU A 118 -28.67 -33.42 14.28
N ILE A 119 -28.28 -34.44 13.50
CA ILE A 119 -29.13 -35.00 12.45
C ILE A 119 -30.39 -35.61 13.05
N ASP A 120 -30.26 -36.45 14.07
CA ASP A 120 -31.38 -37.09 14.76
C ASP A 120 -32.28 -36.05 15.46
N ARG A 121 -31.76 -34.87 15.79
CA ARG A 121 -32.53 -33.74 16.33
C ARG A 121 -33.31 -33.00 15.25
N VAL A 122 -32.65 -32.59 14.17
CA VAL A 122 -33.19 -31.68 13.14
C VAL A 122 -34.02 -32.43 12.09
N PHE A 123 -33.60 -33.63 11.68
CA PHE A 123 -34.22 -34.40 10.61
C PHE A 123 -35.24 -35.42 11.14
N THR A 124 -36.12 -34.99 12.06
CA THR A 124 -37.28 -35.79 12.47
C THR A 124 -38.52 -35.39 11.67
N GLU A 125 -39.38 -36.37 11.35
CA GLU A 125 -40.62 -36.13 10.58
C GLU A 125 -41.52 -35.08 11.25
N ASP A 126 -41.50 -35.03 12.59
CA ASP A 126 -42.27 -34.08 13.40
C ASP A 126 -41.48 -32.83 13.81
N TYR A 127 -40.23 -32.62 13.36
CA TYR A 127 -39.40 -31.49 13.78
C TYR A 127 -40.13 -30.16 13.62
N PHE A 128 -40.66 -29.94 12.40
CA PHE A 128 -41.36 -28.70 12.08
C PHE A 128 -42.69 -28.57 12.84
N ARG A 129 -43.39 -29.68 13.08
CA ARG A 129 -44.66 -29.68 13.84
C ARG A 129 -44.45 -29.38 15.33
N LYS A 130 -43.41 -29.96 15.94
CA LYS A 130 -43.04 -29.69 17.34
C LYS A 130 -42.59 -28.24 17.51
N GLN A 131 -41.80 -27.75 16.57
CA GLN A 131 -41.31 -26.36 16.60
C GLN A 131 -42.45 -25.36 16.37
N SER A 132 -43.43 -25.65 15.50
CA SER A 132 -44.60 -24.79 15.33
C SER A 132 -45.48 -24.73 16.59
N GLN A 133 -45.64 -25.87 17.28
CA GLN A 133 -46.37 -25.95 18.56
C GLN A 133 -45.66 -25.17 19.68
N ALA A 134 -44.32 -25.27 19.78
CA ALA A 134 -43.54 -24.54 20.79
C ALA A 134 -43.63 -23.01 20.64
N VAL A 135 -43.85 -22.52 19.41
CA VAL A 135 -44.00 -21.07 19.12
C VAL A 135 -45.48 -20.66 19.10
N ASN A 136 -46.40 -21.51 19.58
CA ASN A 136 -47.87 -21.27 19.57
C ASN A 136 -48.42 -20.96 18.16
N ARG A 137 -47.83 -21.54 17.12
CA ARG A 137 -48.25 -21.37 15.72
C ARG A 137 -49.07 -22.59 15.30
N TYR A 138 -50.39 -22.44 15.35
CA TYR A 138 -51.35 -23.48 14.99
C TYR A 138 -51.59 -23.48 13.47
N GLY A 139 -51.00 -24.47 12.80
CA GLY A 139 -51.11 -24.70 11.37
C GLY A 139 -50.00 -25.67 10.97
N ALA A 140 -50.37 -26.92 10.64
CA ALA A 140 -49.42 -27.98 10.31
C ALA A 140 -48.62 -27.59 9.07
N THR A 141 -47.43 -27.04 9.27
CA THR A 141 -46.53 -26.66 8.20
C THR A 141 -45.31 -27.56 8.29
N GLU A 142 -45.21 -28.48 7.34
CA GLU A 142 -44.12 -29.46 7.24
C GLU A 142 -42.86 -28.85 6.62
N ASN A 143 -42.73 -27.52 6.67
CA ASN A 143 -41.67 -26.79 5.98
C ASN A 143 -41.15 -25.59 6.77
N THR A 144 -39.94 -25.17 6.43
CA THR A 144 -39.26 -24.00 7.00
C THR A 144 -40.05 -22.70 6.84
N TRP A 145 -40.83 -22.57 5.76
CA TRP A 145 -41.59 -21.36 5.44
C TRP A 145 -42.76 -21.12 6.38
N GLY A 146 -43.40 -22.18 6.86
CA GLY A 146 -44.48 -22.07 7.83
C GLY A 146 -44.00 -21.74 9.25
N ILE A 147 -42.76 -22.09 9.58
CA ILE A 147 -42.16 -21.77 10.88
C ILE A 147 -41.47 -20.42 10.87
N TYR A 148 -40.55 -20.20 9.93
CA TYR A 148 -39.67 -19.03 9.92
C TYR A 148 -40.22 -17.90 9.03
N GLY A 149 -41.28 -18.16 8.25
CA GLY A 149 -41.81 -17.22 7.27
C GLY A 149 -41.01 -17.21 5.97
N LYS A 150 -41.42 -16.35 5.04
CA LYS A 150 -40.65 -16.06 3.83
C LYS A 150 -39.28 -15.45 4.20
N PRO A 151 -38.20 -15.80 3.48
CA PRO A 151 -36.89 -15.20 3.70
C PRO A 151 -36.96 -13.69 3.51
N PRO A 152 -36.05 -12.93 4.15
CA PRO A 152 -36.08 -11.48 4.11
C PRO A 152 -35.88 -10.97 2.67
N SER A 153 -36.88 -10.26 2.15
CA SER A 153 -36.75 -9.46 0.92
C SER A 153 -36.21 -8.06 1.23
N ILE A 154 -35.81 -7.31 0.19
CA ILE A 154 -35.36 -5.92 0.35
C ILE A 154 -36.46 -5.04 0.97
N ALA A 155 -37.70 -5.19 0.52
CA ALA A 155 -38.86 -4.48 1.08
C ALA A 155 -39.01 -4.77 2.58
N ASN A 156 -38.92 -6.05 2.95
CA ASN A 156 -38.96 -6.50 4.33
C ASN A 156 -37.83 -5.92 5.19
N MET A 157 -36.60 -5.78 4.65
CA MET A 157 -35.48 -5.16 5.38
C MET A 157 -35.69 -3.64 5.56
N LEU A 158 -36.25 -2.97 4.55
CA LEU A 158 -36.59 -1.56 4.65
C LEU A 158 -37.67 -1.31 5.71
N GLU A 159 -38.72 -2.14 5.72
CA GLU A 159 -39.78 -2.08 6.75
C GLU A 159 -39.25 -2.29 8.18
N THR A 160 -38.23 -3.14 8.36
CA THR A 160 -37.57 -3.29 9.68
C THR A 160 -36.80 -2.05 10.12
N SER A 161 -36.30 -1.25 9.17
CA SER A 161 -35.57 -0.01 9.46
C SER A 161 -36.50 1.17 9.74
N THR A 162 -37.72 1.16 9.18
CA THR A 162 -38.73 2.22 9.32
C THR A 162 -39.68 2.00 10.49
N GLY A 163 -39.52 0.92 11.26
CA GLY A 163 -40.35 0.58 12.42
C GLY A 163 -41.76 0.06 12.09
N THR A 164 -42.03 -0.24 10.82
CA THR A 164 -43.34 -0.66 10.30
C THR A 164 -43.30 -2.10 9.78
N SER A 165 -42.49 -2.97 10.41
CA SER A 165 -42.34 -4.34 9.93
C SER A 165 -43.59 -5.17 10.14
N THR A 166 -44.08 -5.76 9.05
CA THR A 166 -45.17 -6.74 9.07
C THR A 166 -44.66 -8.19 9.22
N LYS A 167 -43.38 -8.38 9.52
CA LYS A 167 -42.77 -9.71 9.67
C LYS A 167 -43.32 -10.45 10.89
N LEU A 168 -43.76 -11.68 10.66
CA LEU A 168 -44.20 -12.62 11.69
C LEU A 168 -43.11 -12.96 12.72
N MET A 169 -41.84 -12.79 12.36
CA MET A 169 -40.69 -13.06 13.24
C MET A 169 -40.28 -11.83 14.08
N ASP A 170 -40.53 -10.63 13.56
CA ASP A 170 -40.30 -9.37 14.28
C ASP A 170 -41.40 -9.09 15.32
N TYR A 171 -42.53 -9.81 15.27
CA TYR A 171 -43.58 -9.74 16.31
C TYR A 171 -43.05 -10.11 17.71
N TYR A 172 -42.02 -10.96 17.79
CA TYR A 172 -41.43 -11.42 19.05
C TYR A 172 -40.11 -10.73 19.41
N GLU A 173 -39.46 -10.01 18.48
CA GLU A 173 -38.33 -9.12 18.80
C GLU A 173 -38.87 -7.71 19.02
N SER A 174 -39.00 -7.32 20.29
CA SER A 174 -39.33 -5.93 20.58
C SER A 174 -38.18 -5.01 20.17
N GLU A 175 -38.48 -3.75 19.84
CA GLU A 175 -37.43 -2.72 19.65
C GLU A 175 -36.50 -2.63 20.88
N TYR A 176 -37.02 -2.97 22.06
CA TYR A 176 -36.25 -3.14 23.28
C TYR A 176 -35.19 -4.24 23.15
N ASP A 177 -35.54 -5.45 22.70
CA ASP A 177 -34.56 -6.55 22.51
C ASP A 177 -33.47 -6.19 21.49
N ARG A 178 -33.84 -5.47 20.43
CA ARG A 178 -32.87 -4.97 19.43
C ARG A 178 -31.91 -3.97 20.02
N SER A 179 -32.42 -3.03 20.82
CA SER A 179 -31.61 -2.04 21.52
C SER A 179 -30.66 -2.67 22.54
N VAL A 180 -31.12 -3.69 23.29
CA VAL A 180 -30.30 -4.45 24.23
C VAL A 180 -29.17 -5.18 23.50
N LYS A 181 -29.47 -5.85 22.38
CA LYS A 181 -28.43 -6.50 21.54
C LYS A 181 -27.41 -5.50 21.01
N ARG A 182 -27.84 -4.31 20.56
CA ARG A 182 -26.93 -3.24 20.10
C ARG A 182 -26.08 -2.68 21.23
N GLN A 183 -26.68 -2.42 22.39
CA GLN A 183 -25.97 -1.92 23.57
C GLN A 183 -24.94 -2.93 24.05
N LYS A 184 -25.30 -4.22 24.09
CA LYS A 184 -24.39 -5.32 24.37
C LYS A 184 -23.22 -5.32 23.40
N LYS A 185 -23.49 -5.26 22.08
CA LYS A 185 -22.43 -5.21 21.05
C LYS A 185 -21.51 -3.99 21.20
N ILE A 186 -22.05 -2.81 21.45
CA ILE A 186 -21.26 -1.59 21.67
C ILE A 186 -20.36 -1.74 22.90
N ALA A 187 -20.89 -2.31 23.99
CA ALA A 187 -20.13 -2.54 25.20
C ALA A 187 -19.04 -3.60 25.00
N GLU A 188 -19.31 -4.68 24.26
CA GLU A 188 -18.31 -5.69 23.90
C GLU A 188 -17.19 -5.11 23.04
N ASP A 189 -17.53 -4.32 22.02
CA ASP A 189 -16.55 -3.68 21.13
C ASP A 189 -15.69 -2.65 21.88
N LEU A 190 -16.25 -1.96 22.89
CA LEU A 190 -15.54 -0.96 23.69
C LEU A 190 -14.66 -1.59 24.78
N THR A 191 -15.12 -2.70 25.39
CA THR A 191 -14.41 -3.34 26.51
C THR A 191 -13.42 -4.42 26.04
N GLY A 192 -13.47 -4.84 24.77
CA GLY A 192 -12.58 -5.87 24.21
C GLY A 192 -12.80 -7.26 24.82
N GLY A 193 -13.96 -7.46 25.45
CA GLY A 193 -14.38 -8.68 26.13
C GLY A 193 -15.82 -9.00 25.80
N LYS A 194 -16.12 -10.27 25.58
CA LYS A 194 -17.48 -10.73 25.31
C LYS A 194 -18.23 -10.90 26.63
N MET A 195 -19.38 -10.26 26.75
CA MET A 195 -20.25 -10.39 27.92
C MET A 195 -21.22 -11.54 27.65
N GLU A 196 -21.37 -12.51 28.55
CA GLU A 196 -22.46 -13.49 28.46
C GLU A 196 -23.79 -12.86 28.89
#